data_AF-A0A532TV51-F1
#
_entry.id   AF-A0A532TV51-F1
#
_cell.length_a   1.000
_cell.length_b   1.000
_cell.length_c   1.000
_cell.angle_alpha   90.00
_cell.angle_beta   90.00
_cell.angle_gamma   90.00
#
_symmetry.space_group_name_H-M   'P 1'
#
loop_
_entity.id
_entity.type
_entity.pdbx_description
1 polymer ?
#
loop_
_entity_poly.entity_id
_entity_poly.type
_entity_poly.pdbx_seq_one_letter_code
_entity_poly.pdbx_strand_id
1 'polypeptide(L)' 'MAKKGEKYKCEKCGLVVAVDSDCNCEVCDLICCGEPLKKV' A
#
# COMPACT_ATOMS: atom_id res chain seq x y z
N MET A 1 1.79 -5.59 -10.29
CA MET A 1 1.58 -6.33 -9.02
C MET A 1 2.53 -5.80 -7.99
N ALA A 2 2.02 -5.53 -6.79
CA ALA A 2 2.87 -5.16 -5.66
C ALA A 2 3.70 -6.37 -5.23
N LYS A 3 4.98 -6.17 -4.89
CA LYS A 3 5.89 -7.25 -4.47
C LYS A 3 5.94 -7.36 -2.95
N LYS A 4 6.12 -8.58 -2.42
CA LYS A 4 6.41 -8.79 -1.00
C LYS A 4 7.56 -7.89 -0.56
N GLY A 5 7.34 -7.18 0.55
CA GLY A 5 8.27 -6.22 1.12
C GLY A 5 8.14 -4.79 0.59
N GLU A 6 7.36 -4.54 -0.47
CA GLU A 6 7.05 -3.17 -0.89
C GLU A 6 6.28 -2.44 0.20
N LYS A 7 6.67 -1.19 0.45
CA LYS A 7 6.09 -0.35 1.48
C LYS A 7 5.24 0.73 0.86
N TYR A 8 4.16 1.07 1.56
CA TYR A 8 3.26 2.14 1.19
C TYR A 8 3.02 3.01 2.41
N LYS A 9 3.02 4.33 2.20
CA LYS A 9 2.84 5.33 3.24
C LYS A 9 1.63 6.21 2.94
N CYS A 10 0.83 6.44 3.97
CA CYS A 10 -0.13 7.53 4.00
C CYS A 10 0.59 8.80 4.43
N GLU A 11 0.59 9.81 3.56
CA GLU A 11 1.25 11.10 3.83
C GLU A 11 0.49 11.95 4.87
N LYS A 12 -0.80 11.65 5.12
CA LYS A 12 -1.66 12.42 6.02
C LYS A 12 -1.54 11.99 7.48
N CYS A 13 -1.60 10.69 7.75
CA CYS A 13 -1.53 10.15 9.12
C CYS A 13 -0.17 9.50 9.46
N GLY A 14 0.70 9.28 8.46
CA GLY A 14 2.00 8.64 8.65
C GLY A 14 1.97 7.12 8.73
N LEU A 15 0.82 6.48 8.52
CA LEU A 15 0.68 5.02 8.49
C LEU A 15 1.55 4.42 7.39
N VAL A 16 2.33 3.38 7.73
CA VAL A 16 3.15 2.63 6.79
C VAL A 16 2.72 1.17 6.82
N VAL A 17 2.44 0.61 5.65
CA VAL A 17 2.13 -0.82 5.47
C VAL A 17 3.15 -1.45 4.55
N ALA A 18 3.41 -2.74 4.74
CA ALA A 18 4.25 -3.53 3.86
C ALA A 18 3.43 -4.68 3.27
N VAL A 19 3.69 -5.02 2.02
CA VAL A 19 3.09 -6.19 1.38
C VAL A 19 3.72 -7.44 2.01
N ASP A 20 2.93 -8.22 2.75
CA ASP A 20 3.41 -9.49 3.31
C ASP A 20 3.19 -10.67 2.34
N SER A 21 2.00 -10.74 1.74
CA SER A 21 1.66 -11.77 0.77
C SER A 21 0.85 -11.15 -0.37
N ASP A 22 1.21 -11.45 -1.61
CA ASP A 22 0.38 -11.06 -2.75
C ASP A 22 -0.77 -12.08 -2.94
N CYS A 23 -1.98 -11.55 -3.09
CA CYS A 23 -3.18 -12.34 -3.42
C CYS A 23 -3.19 -12.85 -4.87
N ASN A 24 -2.22 -12.43 -5.69
CA ASN A 24 -2.22 -12.57 -7.14
C ASN A 24 -3.52 -12.05 -7.83
N CYS A 25 -4.22 -11.13 -7.17
CA CYS A 25 -5.43 -10.49 -7.64
C CYS A 25 -5.12 -9.16 -8.36
N GLU A 26 -6.10 -8.59 -9.08
CA GLU A 26 -5.92 -7.29 -9.74
C GLU A 26 -5.47 -6.22 -8.75
N VAL A 27 -4.69 -5.25 -9.24
CA VAL A 27 -4.09 -4.20 -8.43
C VAL A 27 -5.20 -3.42 -7.73
N CYS A 28 -5.35 -3.63 -6.44
CA CYS A 28 -6.25 -2.83 -5.60
C CYS A 28 -5.54 -1.53 -5.21
N ASP A 29 -6.25 -0.40 -5.35
CA ASP A 29 -5.78 0.87 -4.81
C ASP A 29 -5.81 0.80 -3.28
N LEU A 30 -4.64 0.92 -2.65
CA LEU A 30 -4.54 1.06 -1.20
C LEU A 30 -4.94 2.49 -0.84
N ILE A 31 -6.04 2.66 -0.10
CA ILE A 31 -6.55 3.97 0.31
C ILE A 31 -6.50 4.09 1.84
N CYS A 32 -5.95 5.19 2.35
CA CYS A 32 -5.97 5.55 3.77
C CYS A 32 -6.24 7.05 3.91
N CYS A 33 -7.10 7.42 4.85
CA CYS A 33 -7.56 8.80 5.04
C CYS A 33 -8.23 9.45 3.81
N GLY A 34 -8.80 8.63 2.91
CA GLY A 34 -9.46 9.07 1.68
C GLY A 34 -8.52 9.35 0.51
N GLU A 35 -7.22 9.06 0.65
CA GLU A 35 -6.22 9.25 -0.40
C GLU A 35 -5.47 7.95 -0.69
N PRO A 36 -5.06 7.70 -1.94
CA PRO A 36 -4.24 6.55 -2.29
C PRO A 36 -2.87 6.64 -1.60
N LEU A 37 -2.42 5.55 -0.99
CA LEU A 37 -1.09 5.48 -0.39
C LEU A 37 -0.01 5.56 -1.47
N LYS A 38 1.12 6.16 -1.12
CA LYS A 38 2.28 6.26 -2.00
C LYS A 38 3.33 5.23 -1.64
N LYS A 39 3.97 4.66 -2.65
CA LYS A 39 5.10 3.74 -2.47
C LYS A 39 6.29 4.48 -1.85
N VAL A 40 6.99 3.81 -0.93
CA VAL A 40 8.19 4.32 -0.23
C VAL A 40 9.42 3.51 -0.58
#